data_AF-A0A067PSG3-F1
#
_entry.id   AF-A0A067PSG3-F1
#
_cell.length_a   1.000
_cell.length_b   1.000
_cell.length_c   1.000
_cell.angle_alpha   90.00
_cell.angle_beta   90.00
_cell.angle_gamma   90.00
#
_symmetry.space_group_name_H-M   'P 1'
#
loop_
_entity.id
_entity.type
_entity.pdbx_description
1 polymer ?
#
loop_
_entity_poly.entity_id
_entity_poly.type
_entity_poly.pdbx_seq_one_letter_code
_entity_poly.pdbx_strand_id
1 'polypeptide(L)'
;MRFSFVTIVSAFFIGSALAGHNCKCQDSNGQYNELTAECCDDQGEIGGLLYYPGPNHQCTSPTNLINSGEFVTCCQSKGVGGAYCWD
;
A
#
# COMPACT_ATOMS: atom_id res chain seq x y z
N MET A 1 22.08 -44.05 34.35
CA MET A 1 21.16 -42.90 34.23
C MET A 1 21.06 -42.59 32.74
N ARG A 2 19.86 -42.72 32.14
CA ARG A 2 19.67 -42.55 30.68
C ARG A 2 19.25 -41.11 30.42
N PHE A 3 20.04 -40.37 29.64
CA PHE A 3 19.71 -39.02 29.21
C PHE A 3 18.82 -39.09 27.97
N SER A 4 17.55 -38.72 28.12
CA SER A 4 16.64 -38.52 27.00
C SER A 4 16.63 -37.03 26.63
N PHE A 5 17.29 -36.69 25.53
CA PHE A 5 17.20 -35.36 24.93
C PHE A 5 15.98 -35.33 24.02
N VAL A 6 14.95 -34.57 24.41
CA VAL A 6 13.79 -34.28 23.56
C VAL A 6 14.09 -33.00 22.79
N THR A 7 14.46 -33.14 21.53
CA THR A 7 14.65 -31.99 20.63
C THR A 7 13.29 -31.54 20.11
N ILE A 8 12.73 -30.48 20.69
CA ILE A 8 11.50 -29.86 20.18
C ILE A 8 11.89 -29.00 18.97
N VAL A 9 11.55 -29.48 17.76
CA VAL A 9 11.68 -28.70 16.53
C VAL A 9 10.47 -27.78 16.42
N SER A 10 10.60 -26.55 16.93
CA SER A 10 9.60 -25.51 16.75
C SER A 10 9.62 -25.04 15.29
N ALA A 11 8.62 -25.45 14.52
CA ALA A 11 8.42 -24.96 13.16
C ALA A 11 8.09 -23.45 13.20
N PHE A 12 9.02 -22.62 12.74
CA PHE A 12 8.75 -21.22 12.43
C PHE A 12 7.88 -21.17 11.17
N PHE A 13 6.58 -20.97 11.35
CA PHE A 13 5.72 -20.53 10.25
C PHE A 13 6.12 -19.10 9.88
N ILE A 14 6.98 -18.98 8.87
CA ILE A 14 7.24 -17.70 8.20
C ILE A 14 5.98 -17.42 7.38
N GLY A 15 4.98 -16.81 8.02
CA GLY A 15 3.88 -16.20 7.30
C GLY A 15 4.45 -15.03 6.50
N SER A 16 4.47 -15.14 5.17
CA SER A 16 4.71 -13.99 4.31
C SER A 16 3.60 -12.98 4.61
N ALA A 17 3.91 -11.92 5.36
CA ALA A 17 2.99 -10.80 5.48
C ALA A 17 2.77 -10.27 4.07
N LEU A 18 1.54 -10.39 3.56
CA LEU A 18 1.12 -9.67 2.37
C LEU A 18 1.18 -8.19 2.76
N ALA A 19 2.29 -7.53 2.42
CA ALA A 19 2.43 -6.10 2.68
C ALA A 19 1.46 -5.38 1.75
N GLY A 20 0.45 -4.75 2.34
CA GLY A 20 -0.39 -3.82 1.60
C GLY A 20 0.47 -2.65 1.10
N HIS A 21 -0.08 -1.89 0.17
CA HIS A 21 0.56 -0.68 -0.35
C HIS A 21 -0.48 0.43 -0.44
N ASN A 22 -0.04 1.64 -0.17
CA ASN A 22 -0.87 2.79 0.02
C ASN A 22 -0.27 3.97 -0.75
N CYS A 23 -1.10 4.82 -1.36
CA CYS A 23 -0.66 6.06 -1.98
C CYS A 23 -1.65 7.20 -1.71
N LYS A 24 -1.13 8.41 -1.51
CA LYS A 24 -1.92 9.62 -1.29
C LYS A 24 -1.31 10.82 -1.99
N CYS A 25 -2.12 11.59 -2.72
CA CYS A 25 -1.68 12.88 -3.26
C CYS A 25 -1.45 13.83 -2.08
N GLN A 26 -0.19 14.19 -1.86
CA GLN A 26 0.24 15.02 -0.74
C GLN A 26 1.57 15.68 -1.09
N ASP A 27 1.70 16.94 -0.68
CA ASP A 27 2.96 17.69 -0.77
C ASP A 27 3.16 18.58 0.49
N SER A 28 4.07 19.54 0.41
CA SER A 28 4.37 20.47 1.50
C SER A 28 3.21 21.41 1.88
N ASN A 29 2.24 21.59 1.00
CA ASN A 29 1.09 22.48 1.20
C ASN A 29 -0.11 21.74 1.80
N GLY A 30 -0.18 20.42 1.66
CA GLY A 30 -1.20 19.62 2.33
C GLY A 30 -1.52 18.28 1.70
N GLN A 31 -2.65 17.72 2.14
CA GLN A 31 -3.22 16.46 1.69
C GLN A 31 -4.42 16.69 0.79
N TYR A 32 -4.46 16.02 -0.37
CA TYR A 32 -5.45 16.27 -1.42
C TYR A 32 -6.35 15.06 -1.59
N ASN A 33 -7.35 14.92 -0.73
CA ASN A 33 -8.22 13.73 -0.69
C ASN A 33 -9.00 13.53 -2.01
N GLU A 34 -9.56 14.60 -2.58
CA GLU A 34 -10.33 14.52 -3.84
C GLU A 34 -9.45 14.06 -5.01
N LEU A 35 -8.24 14.63 -5.12
CA LEU A 35 -7.27 14.20 -6.13
C LEU A 35 -6.74 12.79 -5.87
N THR A 36 -6.64 12.39 -4.60
CA THR A 36 -6.29 11.01 -4.24
C THR A 36 -7.37 10.03 -4.71
N ALA A 37 -8.65 10.40 -4.61
CA ALA A 37 -9.75 9.60 -5.12
C ALA A 37 -9.67 9.44 -6.64
N GLU A 38 -9.51 10.56 -7.35
CA GLU A 38 -9.39 10.58 -8.82
C GLU A 38 -8.18 9.78 -9.30
N CYS A 39 -7.01 10.01 -8.71
CA CYS A 39 -5.81 9.25 -9.06
C CYS A 39 -5.86 7.79 -8.65
N CYS A 40 -6.70 7.41 -7.68
CA CYS A 40 -6.91 6.00 -7.34
C CYS A 40 -7.85 5.31 -8.34
N ASP A 41 -8.85 6.02 -8.86
CA ASP A 41 -9.74 5.54 -9.92
C ASP A 41 -8.99 5.37 -11.24
N ASP A 42 -8.08 6.30 -11.56
CA ASP A 42 -7.19 6.25 -12.74
C ASP A 42 -6.21 5.06 -12.70
N GLN A 43 -5.97 4.45 -11.54
CA GLN A 43 -5.20 3.18 -11.41
C GLN A 43 -6.01 1.95 -11.83
N GLY A 44 -7.15 2.14 -12.51
CA GLY A 44 -8.19 1.15 -12.79
C GLY A 44 -7.72 -0.27 -13.16
N GLU A 45 -8.58 -1.26 -12.83
CA GLU A 45 -8.45 -2.70 -13.10
C GLU A 45 -7.09 -3.38 -12.83
N ILE A 46 -6.14 -2.75 -12.13
CA ILE A 46 -4.99 -3.46 -11.55
C ILE A 46 -5.53 -4.32 -10.39
N GLY A 47 -6.12 -5.45 -10.76
CA GLY A 47 -6.48 -6.58 -9.92
C GLY A 47 -7.43 -6.29 -8.77
N GLY A 48 -8.58 -5.63 -8.98
CA GLY A 48 -9.81 -5.69 -8.16
C GLY A 48 -9.72 -5.46 -6.63
N LEU A 49 -8.54 -5.17 -6.10
CA LEU A 49 -8.22 -5.07 -4.68
C LEU A 49 -7.66 -3.68 -4.36
N LEU A 50 -7.59 -2.76 -5.33
CA LEU A 50 -7.46 -1.34 -5.03
C LEU A 50 -8.80 -0.81 -4.51
N TYR A 51 -8.74 0.01 -3.46
CA TYR A 51 -9.92 0.72 -2.98
C TYR A 51 -9.57 2.09 -2.41
N TYR A 52 -10.58 2.96 -2.45
CA TYR A 52 -10.59 4.27 -1.83
C TYR A 52 -12.01 4.54 -1.28
N PRO A 53 -12.18 5.20 -0.12
CA PRO A 53 -11.10 5.69 0.75
C PRO A 53 -10.56 4.60 1.68
N GLY A 54 -9.24 4.59 1.87
CA GLY A 54 -8.59 3.92 3.00
C GLY A 54 -8.73 4.72 4.32
N PRO A 55 -8.20 4.20 5.45
CA PRO A 55 -8.31 4.79 6.79
C PRO A 55 -7.92 6.28 6.91
N ASN A 56 -7.00 6.75 6.06
CA ASN A 56 -6.49 8.10 6.00
C ASN A 56 -6.86 8.81 4.68
N HIS A 57 -7.94 8.41 4.00
CA HIS A 57 -8.25 8.89 2.65
C HIS A 57 -7.09 8.66 1.67
N GLN A 58 -6.47 7.49 1.75
CA GLN A 58 -5.47 7.03 0.80
C GLN A 58 -6.06 6.00 -0.14
N CYS A 59 -5.45 5.87 -1.31
CA CYS A 59 -5.63 4.72 -2.17
C CYS A 59 -4.93 3.52 -1.52
N THR A 60 -5.61 2.39 -1.37
CA THR A 60 -5.08 1.21 -0.66
C THR A 60 -5.15 -0.02 -1.54
N SER A 61 -4.08 -0.83 -1.56
CA SER A 61 -4.03 -2.16 -2.17
C SER A 61 -3.49 -3.18 -1.16
N PRO A 62 -4.29 -4.14 -0.68
CA PRO A 62 -3.83 -5.22 0.19
C PRO A 62 -2.79 -6.14 -0.43
N THR A 63 -2.63 -6.08 -1.75
CA THR A 63 -1.77 -6.96 -2.56
C THR A 63 -0.67 -6.22 -3.31
N ASN A 64 -0.37 -4.99 -2.89
CA ASN A 64 0.67 -4.15 -3.49
C ASN A 64 0.54 -3.94 -5.01
N LEU A 65 -0.67 -3.56 -5.44
CA LEU A 65 -1.01 -3.36 -6.85
C LEU A 65 -0.95 -1.89 -7.30
N ILE A 66 -0.74 -0.93 -6.39
CA ILE A 66 -0.69 0.48 -6.79
C ILE A 66 0.63 0.72 -7.54
N ASN A 67 0.53 1.26 -8.76
CA ASN A 67 1.69 1.75 -9.48
C ASN A 67 2.05 3.14 -8.95
N SER A 68 2.94 3.18 -7.94
CA SER A 68 3.42 4.42 -7.32
C SER A 68 3.88 5.48 -8.34
N GLY A 69 4.53 5.08 -9.44
CA GLY A 69 5.03 6.03 -10.46
C GLY A 69 3.90 6.70 -11.24
N GLU A 70 2.90 5.92 -11.66
CA GLU A 70 1.70 6.45 -12.31
C GLU A 70 0.85 7.28 -11.34
N PHE A 71 0.74 6.83 -10.09
CA PHE A 71 0.02 7.58 -9.06
C PHE A 71 0.64 8.96 -8.81
N VAL A 72 1.98 9.03 -8.67
CA VAL A 72 2.71 10.31 -8.54
C VAL A 72 2.50 11.18 -9.77
N THR A 73 2.58 10.59 -10.96
CA THR A 73 2.38 11.32 -12.23
C THR A 73 0.97 11.90 -12.32
N CYS A 74 -0.05 11.14 -11.89
CA CYS A 74 -1.42 11.64 -11.79
C CYS A 74 -1.50 12.84 -10.86
N CYS A 75 -1.01 12.76 -9.62
CA CYS A 75 -1.04 13.88 -8.69
C CYS A 75 -0.34 15.13 -9.26
N GLN A 76 0.81 14.95 -9.93
CA GLN A 76 1.55 16.04 -10.57
C GLN A 76 0.78 16.67 -11.75
N SER A 77 0.08 15.86 -12.55
CA SER A 77 -0.76 16.36 -13.65
C SER A 77 -1.92 17.23 -13.16
N LYS A 78 -2.37 17.03 -11.92
CA LYS A 78 -3.41 17.82 -11.25
C LYS A 78 -2.87 19.05 -10.50
N GLY A 79 -1.57 19.31 -10.57
CA GLY A 79 -0.92 20.47 -9.96
C GLY A 79 -0.45 20.29 -8.52
N VAL A 80 -0.40 19.05 -8.01
CA VAL A 80 0.16 18.73 -6.69
C VAL A 80 1.65 18.42 -6.82
N GLY A 81 2.46 18.76 -5.81
CA GLY A 81 3.90 18.50 -5.81
C GLY A 81 4.31 17.02 -5.90
N GLY A 82 3.40 16.08 -5.65
CA GLY A 82 3.62 14.64 -5.80
C GLY A 82 2.62 13.79 -5.02
N ALA A 83 3.06 12.57 -4.69
CA ALA A 83 2.34 11.66 -3.83
C ALA A 83 3.26 11.08 -2.75
N TYR A 84 2.66 10.71 -1.63
CA TYR A 84 3.30 9.89 -0.59
C TYR A 84 2.76 8.46 -0.69
N CYS A 85 3.65 7.49 -0.93
CA CYS A 85 3.31 6.07 -1.00
C CYS A 85 4.09 5.28 0.06
N TRP A 86 3.44 4.29 0.68
CA TRP A 86 3.99 3.49 1.78
C TRP A 86 3.35 2.09 1.83
N ASP A 87 4.03 1.17 2.52
CA ASP A 87 3.54 -0.19 2.76
C ASP A 87 2.81 -0.30 4.12
#